data_AF-F6HM08-F1
#
_entry.id   AF-F6HM08-F1
#
_cell.length_a   1.000
_cell.length_b   1.000
_cell.length_c   1.000
_cell.angle_alpha   90.00
_cell.angle_beta   90.00
_cell.angle_gamma   90.00
#
_symmetry.space_group_name_H-M   'P 1'
#
loop_
_entity.id
_entity.type
_entity.pdbx_description
1 polymer ?
#
loop_
_entity_poly.entity_id
_entity_poly.type
_entity_poly.pdbx_seq_one_letter_code
_entity_poly.pdbx_strand_id
1 'polypeptide(L)'
;MVPYVSKSPRAAYLNYRDLNIGTNSNKGNTSYAQASIWGVKYFKNNFNRLVQVKASVDPMNFFRNEQNIPPISVPWWKKRGN
;
A
#
# COMPACT_ATOMS: atom_id res chain seq x y z
N MET A 1 25.00 -13.82 16.47
CA MET A 1 23.58 -14.19 16.69
C MET A 1 22.87 -14.17 15.33
N VAL A 2 22.23 -15.27 14.91
CA VAL A 2 21.56 -15.37 13.60
C VAL A 2 20.10 -14.91 13.74
N PRO A 3 19.59 -13.99 12.90
CA PRO A 3 18.18 -13.60 12.97
C PRO A 3 17.27 -14.67 12.37
N TYR A 4 16.25 -15.12 13.12
CA TYR A 4 15.32 -16.19 12.73
C TYR A 4 14.07 -15.72 11.97
N VAL A 5 13.96 -14.42 11.67
CA VAL A 5 12.79 -13.82 11.01
C VAL A 5 13.02 -13.63 9.52
N SER A 6 11.92 -13.56 8.77
CA SER A 6 11.95 -13.21 7.34
C SER A 6 12.66 -11.88 7.08
N LYS A 7 13.33 -11.80 5.92
CA LYS A 7 14.06 -10.62 5.46
C LYS A 7 13.74 -10.36 3.98
N SER A 8 13.76 -9.08 3.61
CA SER A 8 13.62 -8.61 2.22
C SER A 8 12.36 -9.09 1.47
N PRO A 9 11.14 -8.73 1.93
CA PRO A 9 10.84 -7.89 3.08
C PRO A 9 10.69 -8.69 4.38
N ARG A 10 10.84 -8.02 5.53
CA ARG A 10 10.39 -8.56 6.81
C ARG A 10 8.87 -8.59 6.79
N ALA A 11 8.30 -9.78 6.61
CA ALA A 11 6.87 -9.97 6.44
C ALA A 11 6.09 -9.61 7.72
N ALA A 12 4.89 -9.09 7.52
CA ALA A 12 3.95 -8.74 8.57
C ALA A 12 2.55 -9.22 8.18
N TYR A 13 1.65 -9.34 9.16
CA TYR A 13 0.26 -9.72 8.92
C TYR A 13 -0.68 -8.57 9.22
N LEU A 14 -1.53 -8.21 8.26
CA LEU A 14 -2.35 -6.99 8.32
C LEU A 14 -3.27 -6.93 9.55
N ASN A 15 -3.84 -8.06 9.97
CA ASN A 15 -4.76 -8.09 11.12
C ASN A 15 -4.04 -7.84 12.46
N TYR A 16 -2.71 -7.97 12.49
CA TYR A 16 -1.87 -7.45 13.57
C TYR A 16 -1.21 -6.15 13.10
N ARG A 17 -2.02 -5.10 12.96
CA ARG A 17 -1.59 -3.81 12.41
C ARG A 17 -0.49 -3.20 13.28
N ASP A 18 0.67 -2.94 12.67
CA ASP A 18 1.82 -2.29 13.30
C ASP A 18 2.10 -0.95 12.60
N LEU A 19 1.96 0.17 13.31
CA LEU A 19 2.26 1.50 12.74
C LEU A 19 3.76 1.79 12.68
N ASN A 20 4.60 1.05 13.41
CA ASN A 20 6.04 1.28 13.47
C ASN A 20 6.76 0.85 12.18
N ILE A 21 6.15 0.01 11.34
CA ILE A 21 6.76 -0.43 10.08
C ILE A 21 6.61 0.58 8.93
N GLY A 22 5.93 1.71 9.19
CA GLY A 22 5.76 2.85 8.30
C GLY A 22 4.31 3.33 8.25
N THR A 23 4.09 4.62 8.07
CA THR A 23 2.75 5.21 7.93
C THR A 23 2.68 6.13 6.72
N ASN A 24 1.45 6.39 6.28
CA ASN A 24 1.12 7.40 5.31
C ASN A 24 1.28 8.79 5.92
N SER A 25 1.60 9.78 5.09
CA SER A 25 1.75 11.16 5.56
C SER A 25 0.40 11.70 6.01
N ASN A 26 0.34 12.27 7.22
CA ASN A 26 -0.88 12.86 7.80
C ASN A 26 -1.41 14.07 7.01
N LYS A 27 -0.66 14.58 6.04
CA LYS A 27 -1.01 15.71 5.18
C LYS A 27 -0.82 15.33 3.71
N GLY A 28 -1.89 15.37 2.93
CA GLY A 28 -1.86 15.24 1.47
C GLY A 28 -2.00 13.81 0.92
N ASN A 29 -1.70 13.66 -0.37
CA ASN A 29 -1.78 12.39 -1.08
C ASN A 29 -0.55 11.53 -0.76
N THR A 30 -0.79 10.28 -0.33
CA THR A 30 0.29 9.31 -0.11
C THR A 30 0.79 8.78 -1.45
N SER A 31 2.12 8.79 -1.64
CA SER A 31 2.74 8.23 -2.84
C SER A 31 2.84 6.70 -2.75
N TYR A 32 2.85 6.03 -3.91
CA TYR A 32 3.10 4.58 -3.98
C TYR A 32 4.44 4.21 -3.34
N ALA A 33 5.48 5.03 -3.53
CA ALA A 33 6.81 4.78 -2.98
C ALA A 33 6.85 4.83 -1.45
N GLN A 34 6.07 5.72 -0.82
CA GLN A 34 5.95 5.76 0.63
C GLN A 34 5.15 4.57 1.15
N ALA A 35 4.01 4.28 0.53
CA ALA A 35 3.15 3.18 0.94
C ALA A 35 3.80 1.80 0.73
N SER A 36 4.67 1.65 -0.26
CA SER A 36 5.36 0.38 -0.53
C SER A 36 6.29 -0.04 0.61
N ILE A 37 6.81 0.90 1.43
CA ILE A 37 7.69 0.62 2.58
C ILE A 37 7.02 -0.35 3.58
N TRP A 38 5.73 -0.14 3.85
CA TRP A 38 4.94 -1.02 4.72
C TRP A 38 4.07 -2.02 3.91
N GLY A 39 3.58 -1.61 2.73
CA GLY A 39 2.64 -2.38 1.92
C GLY A 39 3.20 -3.72 1.43
N VAL A 40 4.48 -3.76 1.00
CA VAL A 40 5.11 -5.01 0.56
C VAL A 40 5.36 -5.97 1.73
N LYS A 41 5.46 -5.48 2.97
CA LYS A 41 5.60 -6.32 4.17
C LYS A 41 4.32 -7.11 4.43
N TYR A 42 3.15 -6.49 4.25
CA TYR A 42 1.85 -7.15 4.41
C TYR A 42 1.44 -7.99 3.20
N PHE A 43 1.63 -7.45 1.99
CA PHE A 43 1.01 -8.01 0.78
C PHE A 43 2.00 -8.63 -0.19
N LYS A 44 3.32 -8.48 0.03
CA LYS A 44 4.36 -8.95 -0.88
C LYS A 44 4.07 -8.48 -2.32
N ASN A 45 4.12 -9.39 -3.29
CA ASN A 45 3.87 -9.13 -4.71
C ASN A 45 2.42 -8.70 -5.00
N ASN A 46 1.46 -8.95 -4.09
CA ASN A 46 0.07 -8.59 -4.29
C ASN A 46 -0.18 -7.08 -4.14
N PHE A 47 0.76 -6.33 -3.54
CA PHE A 47 0.60 -4.91 -3.28
C PHE A 47 0.29 -4.10 -4.56
N ASN A 48 0.96 -4.43 -5.68
CA ASN A 48 0.74 -3.77 -6.97
C ASN A 48 -0.70 -3.89 -7.46
N ARG A 49 -1.26 -5.11 -7.40
CA ARG A 49 -2.64 -5.36 -7.83
C ARG A 49 -3.65 -4.65 -6.93
N LEU A 50 -3.39 -4.63 -5.61
CA LEU A 50 -4.24 -3.94 -4.65
C LEU A 50 -4.30 -2.43 -4.89
N VAL A 51 -3.16 -1.83 -5.23
CA VAL A 51 -3.08 -0.40 -5.59
C VAL A 51 -3.89 -0.10 -6.86
N GLN A 52 -3.84 -0.97 -7.87
CA GLN A 52 -4.64 -0.82 -9.09
C GLN A 52 -6.14 -0.91 -8.79
N VAL A 53 -6.55 -1.93 -8.02
CA VAL A 53 -7.95 -2.08 -7.61
C VAL A 53 -8.42 -0.84 -6.84
N LYS A 54 -7.61 -0.37 -5.88
CA LYS A 54 -7.90 0.85 -5.12
C LYS A 54 -8.11 2.07 -6.03
N ALA A 55 -7.27 2.24 -7.05
CA ALA A 55 -7.39 3.34 -8.01
C ALA A 55 -8.68 3.26 -8.86
N SER A 56 -9.18 2.06 -9.14
CA SER A 56 -10.43 1.85 -9.87
C SER A 56 -11.67 2.07 -9.00
N VAL A 57 -11.68 1.53 -7.77
CA VAL A 57 -12.88 1.53 -6.91
C VAL A 57 -13.01 2.79 -6.05
N ASP A 58 -11.90 3.42 -5.67
CA ASP A 58 -11.87 4.63 -4.84
C ASP A 58 -10.78 5.61 -5.30
N PRO A 59 -10.94 6.24 -6.49
CA PRO A 59 -9.94 7.14 -7.06
C PRO A 59 -9.73 8.41 -6.25
N MET A 60 -10.72 8.84 -5.46
CA MET A 60 -10.64 10.04 -4.61
C MET A 60 -10.04 9.72 -3.22
N ASN A 61 -9.71 8.45 -2.96
CA ASN A 61 -9.14 7.98 -1.70
C ASN A 61 -10.02 8.31 -0.47
N PHE A 62 -11.35 8.22 -0.62
CA PHE A 62 -12.29 8.51 0.47
C PHE A 62 -12.10 7.55 1.64
N PHE A 63 -11.96 6.25 1.37
CA PHE A 63 -11.70 5.23 2.39
C PHE A 63 -10.21 5.20 2.72
N ARG A 64 -9.81 5.92 3.77
CA ARG A 64 -8.40 6.08 4.17
C ARG A 64 -8.18 6.01 5.67
N ASN A 65 -6.96 5.64 6.04
CA ASN A 65 -6.39 5.58 7.38
C ASN A 65 -4.86 5.70 7.29
N GLU A 66 -4.15 5.54 8.41
CA GLU A 66 -2.70 5.73 8.55
C GLU A 66 -1.85 4.77 7.70
N GLN A 67 -2.40 3.62 7.27
CA GLN A 67 -1.74 2.62 6.43
C GLN A 67 -2.70 2.12 5.34
N ASN A 68 -3.39 3.05 4.67
CA ASN A 68 -4.29 2.68 3.59
C ASN A 68 -3.51 2.55 2.27
N ILE A 69 -3.97 1.65 1.41
CA ILE A 69 -3.42 1.53 0.06
C ILE A 69 -3.73 2.84 -0.69
N PRO A 70 -2.73 3.55 -1.25
CA PRO A 70 -2.99 4.77 -2.01
C PRO A 70 -3.53 4.43 -3.40
N PRO A 71 -4.49 5.17 -3.96
CA PRO A 71 -4.80 5.09 -5.36
C PRO A 71 -3.64 5.68 -6.16
N ILE A 72 -3.14 4.94 -7.15
CA ILE A 72 -2.27 5.55 -8.16
C ILE A 72 -3.13 6.44 -9.04
N SER A 73 -2.62 7.64 -9.36
CA SER A 73 -3.17 8.46 -10.44
C SER A 73 -3.00 7.70 -11.74
N VAL A 74 -3.99 6.88 -12.09
CA VAL A 74 -4.04 6.23 -13.40
C VAL A 74 -4.59 7.25 -14.40
N PRO A 75 -3.90 7.46 -15.53
CA PRO A 75 -4.43 8.28 -16.60
C PRO A 75 -5.84 7.84 -16.99
N TRP A 76 -6.73 8.80 -17.27
CA TRP A 76 -8.15 8.54 -17.52
C TRP A 76 -8.40 7.52 -18.64
N TRP A 77 -7.51 7.44 -19.64
CA TRP A 77 -7.58 6.49 -20.75
C TRP A 77 -7.31 5.04 -20.33
N LYS A 78 -6.65 4.82 -19.19
CA LYS A 78 -6.47 3.49 -18.56
C LYS A 78 -7.62 3.10 -17.62
N LYS A 79 -8.53 4.03 -17.30
CA LYS A 79 -9.70 3.79 -16.44
C LYS A 79 -10.88 3.18 -17.20
N ARG A 80 -10.92 3.33 -18.52
CA ARG A 80 -11.92 2.71 -19.40
C ARG A 80 -11.29 1.45 -19.96
N GLY A 81 -11.61 0.30 -19.38
CA GLY A 81 -11.17 -0.98 -19.90
C GLY A 81 -11.70 -1.20 -21.32
N ASN A 82 -10.80 -1.58 -22.22
CA ASN A 82 -11.02 -2.76 -23.06
C ASN A 82 -10.52 -3.96 -22.28
#